data_AF-A0A9D0CE33-F1
#
_entry.id   AF-A0A9D0CE33-F1
#
_cell.length_a   1.000
_cell.length_b   1.000
_cell.length_c   1.000
_cell.angle_alpha   90.00
_cell.angle_beta   90.00
_cell.angle_gamma   90.00
#
_symmetry.space_group_name_H-M   'P 1'
#
loop_
_entity.id
_entity.type
_entity.pdbx_description
1 polymer ?
#
loop_
_entity_poly.entity_id
_entity_poly.type
_entity_poly.pdbx_seq_one_letter_code
_entity_poly.pdbx_strand_id
1 'polypeptide(L)' 'MKIICIGRNYAKHIEELENERPTEPVIFLKPDSAVLPKKMPFFIPDWSNG' A
#
# COMPACT_ATOMS: atom_id res chain seq x y z
N MET A 1 -9.81 14.24 1.12
CA MET A 1 -9.47 13.70 -0.23
C MET A 1 -9.64 12.19 -0.20
N LYS A 2 -10.07 11.51 -1.28
CA LYS A 2 -10.13 10.03 -1.29
C LYS A 2 -8.85 9.46 -1.91
N ILE A 3 -8.15 8.58 -1.21
CA ILE A 3 -6.97 7.86 -1.73
C ILE A 3 -7.38 6.42 -1.97
N ILE A 4 -7.41 6.03 -3.24
CA ILE A 4 -7.81 4.69 -3.70
C ILE A 4 -6.55 3.99 -4.18
N CYS A 5 -6.27 2.80 -3.63
CA CYS A 5 -5.08 2.03 -3.92
C CYS A 5 -5.44 0.71 -4.62
N ILE A 6 -4.54 0.22 -5.49
CA ILE A 6 -4.67 -1.07 -6.17
C ILE A 6 -3.54 -1.98 -5.68
N GLY A 7 -3.90 -3.11 -5.08
CA GLY A 7 -2.97 -4.16 -4.69
C GLY A 7 -2.70 -5.13 -5.85
N ARG A 8 -1.55 -5.83 -5.79
CA ARG A 8 -1.20 -6.92 -6.72
C ARG A 8 -1.31 -6.53 -8.20
N ASN A 9 -0.84 -5.34 -8.57
CA ASN A 9 -0.94 -4.82 -9.94
C ASN A 9 0.27 -5.15 -10.84
N TYR A 10 1.30 -5.83 -10.32
CA TYR A 10 2.53 -6.16 -11.05
C TYR A 10 2.86 -7.64 -10.90
N ALA A 11 3.02 -8.35 -12.01
CA ALA A 11 3.26 -9.80 -12.02
C ALA A 11 4.46 -10.21 -11.14
N LYS A 12 5.61 -9.54 -11.32
CA LYS A 12 6.82 -9.81 -10.53
C LYS A 12 6.63 -9.60 -9.03
N HIS A 13 5.85 -8.58 -8.63
CA HIS A 13 5.60 -8.31 -7.21
C HIS A 13 4.63 -9.32 -6.58
N ILE A 14 3.69 -9.84 -7.37
CA ILE A 14 2.82 -10.95 -6.95
C ILE A 14 3.66 -12.20 -6.67
N GLU A 15 4.56 -12.54 -7.60
CA GLU A 15 5.48 -13.69 -7.50
C GLU A 15 6.48 -13.52 -6.35
N GLU A 16 7.07 -12.33 -6.17
CA GLU A 16 8.00 -11.99 -5.09
C GLU A 16 7.46 -12.32 -3.69
N LEU A 17 6.15 -12.13 -3.51
CA LEU A 17 5.46 -12.32 -2.24
C LEU A 17 4.64 -13.62 -2.20
N GLU A 18 4.88 -14.55 -3.13
CA GLU A 18 4.20 -15.85 -3.23
C GLU A 18 2.66 -15.73 -3.20
N ASN A 19 2.13 -14.64 -3.78
CA ASN A 19 0.70 -14.39 -3.83
C ASN A 19 0.05 -15.05 -5.04
N GLU A 20 -1.23 -15.41 -4.90
CA GLU A 20 -2.05 -15.77 -6.06
C GLU A 20 -2.38 -14.53 -6.89
N ARG A 21 -2.30 -14.68 -8.23
CA ARG A 21 -2.70 -13.63 -9.17
C ARG A 21 -4.22 -13.47 -9.13
N PRO A 22 -4.73 -12.29 -8.74
CA PRO A 22 -6.17 -12.08 -8.66
C PRO A 22 -6.77 -11.95 -10.07
N THR A 23 -8.01 -12.40 -10.22
CA THR A 23 -8.79 -12.24 -11.47
C THR A 23 -9.46 -10.87 -11.57
N GLU A 24 -9.64 -10.20 -10.43
CA GLU A 24 -10.22 -8.86 -10.31
C GLU A 24 -9.30 -7.95 -9.48
N PRO A 25 -9.35 -6.61 -9.67
CA PRO A 25 -8.49 -5.69 -8.92
C PRO A 25 -8.77 -5.74 -7.41
N VAL A 26 -7.69 -5.85 -6.62
CA VAL A 26 -7.78 -5.69 -5.16
C VAL A 26 -7.72 -4.20 -4.84
N ILE A 27 -8.82 -3.64 -4.32
CA ILE A 27 -8.93 -2.21 -4.02
C ILE A 27 -8.99 -1.99 -2.51
N PHE A 28 -8.26 -0.99 -2.03
CA PHE A 28 -8.32 -0.54 -0.63
C PHE A 28 -8.17 0.98 -0.52
N LEU A 29 -8.47 1.52 0.65
CA LEU A 29 -8.42 2.96 0.93
C LEU A 29 -7.30 3.29 1.91
N LYS A 30 -6.72 4.47 1.75
CA LYS A 30 -5.94 5.11 2.81
C LYS A 30 -6.64 6.41 3.25
N PRO A 31 -6.62 6.75 4.55
CA PRO A 31 -7.14 8.04 5.00
C PRO A 31 -6.28 9.17 4.42
N ASP A 32 -6.85 10.36 4.26
CA ASP A 32 -6.09 11.52 3.79
C ASP A 32 -5.00 11.96 4.77
N SER A 33 -5.14 11.64 6.05
CA SER A 33 -4.08 11.77 7.06
C SER A 33 -2.83 10.92 6.78
N ALA A 34 -2.88 9.94 5.88
CA ALA A 34 -1.72 9.14 5.50
C ALA A 34 -0.78 9.86 4.51
N VAL A 35 -1.15 11.03 3.99
CA VAL A 35 -0.30 11.82 3.08
C VAL A 35 0.76 12.54 3.89
N LEU A 36 2.03 12.22 3.63
CA LEU A 36 3.15 12.91 4.27
C LEU A 36 3.25 14.35 3.75
N PRO A 37 3.13 15.37 4.62
CA PRO A 37 3.31 16.76 4.20
C PRO A 37 4.74 17.04 3.78
N LYS A 38 4.92 18.00 2.86
CA LYS A 38 6.26 18.43 2.43
C LYS A 38 7.10 18.86 3.64
N LYS A 39 8.39 18.48 3.64
CA LYS A 39 9.37 18.79 4.69
C LYS A 39 9.08 18.15 6.06
N MET A 40 8.14 17.20 6.16
CA MET A 40 8.00 16.38 7.36
C MET A 40 8.76 15.06 7.23
N PRO A 41 9.38 14.56 8.31
CA PRO A 41 10.06 13.27 8.29
C PRO A 41 9.05 12.13 8.17
N PHE A 42 9.42 11.10 7.41
CA PHE A 42 8.71 9.83 7.43
C PHE A 42 9.07 9.08 8.73
N PHE A 43 8.08 8.43 9.34
CA PHE A 43 8.29 7.62 10.54
C PHE A 43 7.61 6.26 10.37
N ILE A 44 8.23 5.24 10.96
CA ILE A 44 7.68 3.89 11.05
C ILE A 44 7.03 3.77 12.43
N PRO A 45 5.77 3.32 12.55
CA PRO A 45 5.13 3.11 13.84
C PRO A 45 5.89 2.10 14.71
N ASP A 46 5.98 2.34 16.01
CA ASP A 46 6.68 1.46 16.96
C ASP A 46 6.00 0.09 17.11
N TRP A 47 4.71 -0.01 16.83
CA TRP A 47 3.96 -1.26 16.81
C TRP A 47 4.01 -2.03 15.48
N SER A 48 4.67 -1.53 14.43
CA SER A 48 4.82 -2.31 13.19
C SER A 48 6.00 -3.27 13.32
N ASN A 49 5.73 -4.57 13.21
CA ASN A 49 6.78 -5.57 13.01
C ASN A 49 7.31 -5.41 11.59
N GLY A 50 8.58 -5.04 11.47
CA GLY A 50 9.30 -5.02 10.18
C GLY A 50 9.50 -6.41 9.61
#